data_AF-A0A0M4EBC5-F1
#
_entry.id   AF-A0A0M4EBC5-F1
#
_cell.length_a   1.000
_cell.length_b   1.000
_cell.length_c   1.000
_cell.angle_alpha   90.00
_cell.angle_beta   90.00
_cell.angle_gamma   90.00
#
_symmetry.space_group_name_H-M   'P 1'
#
loop_
_entity.id
_entity.type
_entity.pdbx_description
1 polymer ?
#
loop_
_entity_poly.entity_id
_entity_poly.type
_entity_poly.pdbx_seq_one_letter_code
_entity_poly.pdbx_strand_id
1 'polypeptide(L)'
;MEFVPGKIFHEVPVTKNLLYQSGEYLAKLDRALKNFTHKAYDTHRTAWMLQSVPQLRDFLYALQDHQRKALCEEIIESFEKHVLSVLPTLQHQIIHGDYNEQNILVGAGTKPDQSDAYRVTGVIDFGDTSYSPLIFELGIAMTYMMLQAKQLESGGIFLAGYTSVQTISEAERGYLKYCVAARLAQSLIMGAYTHSLHPGNDYVLVTQAKGWQMLEELWRNNFETIDELWSSTAHQYLTQSTK
;
A
#
# COMPACT_ATOMS: atom_id res chain seq x y z
N MET A 1 25.01 9.54 1.52
CA MET A 1 24.21 8.31 1.73
C MET A 1 25.17 7.19 2.03
N GLU A 2 24.91 6.41 3.07
CA GLU A 2 25.66 5.19 3.40
C GLU A 2 24.92 3.98 2.83
N PHE A 3 25.66 2.98 2.34
CA PHE A 3 25.06 1.75 1.83
C PHE A 3 24.51 0.92 3.00
N VAL A 4 23.25 0.51 2.90
CA VAL A 4 22.62 -0.39 3.87
C VAL A 4 22.62 -1.81 3.29
N PRO A 5 23.32 -2.78 3.90
CA PRO A 5 23.35 -4.14 3.41
C PRO A 5 22.00 -4.84 3.59
N GLY A 6 21.59 -5.63 2.60
CA GLY A 6 20.35 -6.38 2.61
C GLY A 6 19.99 -6.87 1.20
N LYS A 7 18.91 -7.63 1.10
CA LYS A 7 18.20 -7.86 -0.17
C LYS A 7 16.96 -6.99 -0.21
N ILE A 8 16.42 -6.76 -1.40
CA ILE A 8 15.13 -6.10 -1.55
C ILE A 8 14.01 -7.13 -1.32
N PHE A 9 12.91 -6.73 -0.67
CA PHE A 9 11.78 -7.63 -0.39
C PHE A 9 11.24 -8.30 -1.67
N HIS A 10 11.23 -7.58 -2.79
CA HIS A 10 10.87 -8.11 -4.10
C HIS A 10 11.65 -9.38 -4.51
N GLU A 11 12.91 -9.49 -4.08
CA GLU A 11 13.87 -10.52 -4.53
C GLU A 11 13.79 -11.83 -3.72
N VAL A 12 12.98 -11.87 -2.66
CA VAL A 12 12.89 -13.03 -1.76
C VAL A 12 11.50 -13.68 -1.83
N PRO A 13 11.39 -14.99 -1.51
CA PRO A 13 10.09 -15.64 -1.42
C PRO A 13 9.18 -14.94 -0.40
N VAL A 14 7.98 -14.59 -0.84
CA VAL A 14 6.97 -13.98 0.02
C VAL A 14 6.39 -15.06 0.94
N THR A 15 6.54 -14.88 2.25
CA THR A 15 5.92 -15.75 3.26
C THR A 15 4.92 -14.95 4.09
N LYS A 16 3.93 -15.64 4.68
CA LYS A 16 2.97 -15.02 5.60
C LYS A 16 3.66 -14.29 6.75
N ASN A 17 4.72 -14.89 7.30
CA ASN A 17 5.52 -14.29 8.36
C ASN A 17 6.26 -13.03 7.89
N LEU A 18 6.82 -13.02 6.68
CA LEU A 18 7.48 -11.84 6.15
C LEU A 18 6.50 -10.68 5.89
N LEU A 19 5.27 -10.98 5.44
CA LEU A 19 4.19 -9.98 5.32
C LEU A 19 3.78 -9.39 6.67
N TYR A 20 3.62 -10.23 7.69
CA TYR A 20 3.34 -9.79 9.06
C TYR A 20 4.46 -8.89 9.60
N GLN A 21 5.72 -9.31 9.46
CA GLN A 21 6.89 -8.53 9.88
C GLN A 21 6.98 -7.19 9.15
N SER A 22 6.58 -7.14 7.87
CA SER A 22 6.51 -5.89 7.11
C SER A 22 5.49 -4.92 7.69
N GLY A 23 4.30 -5.40 8.06
CA GLY A 23 3.30 -4.58 8.74
C GLY A 23 3.77 -4.08 10.10
N GLU A 24 4.39 -4.97 10.88
CA GLU A 24 4.97 -4.63 12.18
C GLU A 24 6.07 -3.56 12.05
N TYR A 25 6.93 -3.68 11.03
CA TYR A 25 8.00 -2.72 10.76
C TYR A 25 7.44 -1.34 10.38
N LEU A 26 6.45 -1.28 9.49
CA LEU A 26 5.82 -0.02 9.12
C LEU A 26 5.21 0.69 10.33
N ALA A 27 4.47 -0.03 11.18
CA ALA A 27 3.92 0.55 12.40
C ALA A 27 4.99 1.08 13.38
N LYS A 28 6.16 0.44 13.45
CA LYS A 28 7.31 0.93 14.24
C LYS A 28 7.90 2.21 13.62
N LEU A 29 8.02 2.26 12.30
CA LEU A 29 8.45 3.45 11.56
C LEU A 29 7.50 4.63 11.82
N ASP A 30 6.20 4.42 11.67
CA ASP A 30 5.19 5.46 11.88
C ASP A 30 5.20 6.00 13.30
N ARG A 31 5.40 5.14 14.29
CA ARG A 31 5.61 5.57 15.69
C ARG A 31 6.86 6.42 15.87
N ALA A 32 7.96 6.06 15.20
CA ALA A 32 9.18 6.85 15.22
C ALA A 32 8.99 8.23 14.57
N LEU A 33 8.11 8.33 13.57
CA LEU A 33 7.81 9.57 12.85
C LEU A 33 6.69 10.43 13.48
N LYS A 34 5.93 9.91 14.45
CA LYS A 34 4.71 10.56 14.99
C LYS A 34 4.86 12.04 15.39
N ASN A 35 6.02 12.43 15.92
CA ASN A 35 6.30 13.81 16.35
C ASN A 35 7.36 14.50 15.48
N PHE A 36 7.81 13.85 14.41
CA PHE A 36 8.74 14.46 13.47
C PHE A 36 8.01 15.54 12.66
N THR A 37 8.62 16.72 12.56
CA THR A 37 8.09 17.85 11.80
C THR A 37 9.24 18.53 11.07
N HIS A 38 8.99 19.01 9.86
CA HIS A 38 9.99 19.74 9.09
C HIS A 38 9.32 20.62 8.03
N LYS A 39 9.74 21.89 7.95
CA LYS A 39 9.11 22.92 7.09
C LYS A 39 9.07 22.57 5.60
N ALA A 40 9.98 21.71 5.14
CA ALA A 40 9.98 21.25 3.76
C ALA A 40 8.67 20.55 3.37
N TYR A 41 7.98 19.91 4.33
CA TYR A 41 6.75 19.17 4.06
C TYR A 41 5.48 20.03 4.13
N ASP A 42 5.57 21.28 4.61
CA ASP A 42 4.42 22.18 4.74
C ASP A 42 3.78 22.44 3.35
N THR A 43 4.63 22.66 2.34
CA THR A 43 4.23 22.99 0.96
C THR A 43 4.52 21.87 -0.04
N HIS A 44 5.18 20.79 0.37
CA HIS A 44 5.49 19.68 -0.54
C HIS A 44 4.19 19.01 -1.01
N ARG A 45 4.00 18.94 -2.33
CA ARG A 45 2.86 18.29 -2.97
C ARG A 45 3.38 17.48 -4.16
N THR A 46 2.95 16.23 -4.26
CA THR A 46 3.25 15.36 -5.41
C THR A 46 1.99 14.69 -5.91
N ALA A 47 2.02 14.23 -7.17
CA ALA A 47 0.95 13.44 -7.75
C ALA A 47 0.83 12.05 -7.08
N TRP A 48 1.86 11.61 -6.36
CA TRP A 48 1.91 10.32 -5.66
C TRP A 48 1.32 10.35 -4.25
N MET A 49 1.10 11.53 -3.68
CA MET A 49 0.32 11.67 -2.45
C MET A 49 -1.11 11.17 -2.69
N LEU A 50 -1.65 10.35 -1.78
CA LEU A 50 -2.96 9.74 -2.00
C LEU A 50 -4.10 10.77 -2.02
N GLN A 51 -3.95 11.91 -1.34
CA GLN A 51 -4.90 13.04 -1.49
C GLN A 51 -4.92 13.68 -2.89
N SER A 52 -3.95 13.36 -3.75
CA SER A 52 -3.88 13.84 -5.14
C SER A 52 -4.64 12.93 -6.12
N VAL A 53 -5.24 11.82 -5.66
CA VAL A 53 -6.03 10.88 -6.50
C VAL A 53 -7.07 11.56 -7.41
N PRO A 54 -7.78 12.64 -7.03
CA PRO A 54 -8.67 13.36 -7.94
C PRO A 54 -8.02 13.88 -9.23
N GLN A 55 -6.71 14.18 -9.19
CA GLN A 55 -5.95 14.67 -10.35
C GLN A 55 -5.71 13.57 -11.39
N LEU A 56 -5.95 12.30 -11.05
CA LEU A 56 -5.79 11.18 -11.98
C LEU A 56 -6.75 11.25 -13.16
N ARG A 57 -7.84 12.01 -13.06
CA ARG A 57 -8.77 12.30 -14.16
C ARG A 57 -8.06 12.87 -15.38
N ASP A 58 -7.03 13.69 -15.15
CA ASP A 58 -6.23 14.28 -16.21
C ASP A 58 -5.44 13.23 -17.00
N PHE A 59 -5.23 12.03 -16.45
CA PHE A 59 -4.46 10.95 -17.08
C PHE A 59 -5.33 9.78 -17.56
N LEU A 60 -6.64 9.79 -17.29
CA LEU A 60 -7.55 8.71 -17.70
C LEU A 60 -7.61 8.50 -19.23
N TYR A 61 -7.18 9.48 -20.01
CA TYR A 61 -7.07 9.32 -21.47
C TYR A 61 -6.01 8.28 -21.88
N ALA A 62 -5.05 7.96 -21.00
CA ALA A 62 -4.04 6.94 -21.27
C ALA A 62 -4.64 5.52 -21.27
N LEU A 63 -5.77 5.32 -20.60
CA LEU A 63 -6.48 4.04 -20.57
C LEU A 63 -7.31 3.83 -21.84
N GLN A 64 -6.93 2.85 -22.65
CA GLN A 64 -7.66 2.49 -23.87
C GLN A 64 -8.93 1.67 -23.58
N ASP A 65 -8.95 0.96 -22.46
CA ASP A 65 -10.11 0.16 -22.04
C ASP A 65 -11.15 1.05 -21.34
N HIS A 66 -12.30 1.21 -21.98
CA HIS A 66 -13.41 2.02 -21.47
C HIS A 66 -14.00 1.51 -20.14
N GLN A 67 -14.01 0.20 -19.90
CA GLN A 67 -14.52 -0.36 -18.66
C GLN A 67 -13.57 -0.04 -17.50
N ARG A 68 -12.26 -0.20 -17.72
CA ARG A 68 -11.25 0.17 -16.73
C ARG A 68 -11.21 1.67 -16.46
N LYS A 69 -11.45 2.49 -17.48
CA LYS A 69 -11.59 3.94 -17.32
C LYS A 69 -12.80 4.29 -16.43
N ALA A 70 -13.96 3.69 -16.69
CA ALA A 70 -15.15 3.91 -15.87
C ALA A 70 -14.96 3.43 -14.42
N LEU A 71 -14.34 2.25 -14.24
CA LEU A 71 -13.98 1.73 -12.91
C LEU A 71 -13.07 2.70 -12.14
N CYS A 72 -12.04 3.24 -12.79
CA CYS A 72 -11.16 4.21 -12.16
C CYS A 72 -11.88 5.50 -11.77
N GLU A 73 -12.77 6.01 -12.63
CA GLU A 73 -13.59 7.19 -12.33
C GLU A 73 -14.45 6.95 -11.08
N GLU A 74 -15.13 5.80 -11.00
CA GLU A 74 -15.96 5.42 -9.85
C GLU A 74 -15.15 5.32 -8.55
N ILE A 75 -13.93 4.79 -8.62
CA ILE A 75 -13.00 4.71 -7.48
C ILE A 75 -12.59 6.12 -7.03
N ILE A 76 -12.26 7.01 -7.97
CA ILE A 76 -11.87 8.39 -7.65
C ILE A 76 -13.04 9.12 -6.97
N GLU A 77 -14.25 9.05 -7.53
CA GLU A 77 -15.46 9.64 -6.96
C GLU A 77 -15.76 9.10 -5.55
N SER A 78 -15.62 7.78 -5.37
CA SER A 78 -15.83 7.14 -4.08
C SER A 78 -14.78 7.55 -3.05
N PHE A 79 -13.51 7.66 -3.45
CA PHE A 79 -12.44 8.13 -2.58
C PHE A 79 -12.66 9.59 -2.16
N GLU A 80 -13.07 10.47 -3.07
CA GLU A 80 -13.44 11.85 -2.76
C GLU A 80 -14.58 11.91 -1.74
N LYS A 81 -15.65 11.16 -2.01
CA LYS A 81 -16.87 11.16 -1.20
C LYS A 81 -16.65 10.58 0.20
N HIS A 82 -15.93 9.47 0.31
CA HIS A 82 -15.85 8.70 1.55
C HIS A 82 -14.60 8.99 2.38
N VAL A 83 -13.51 9.43 1.73
CA VAL A 83 -12.21 9.62 2.40
C VAL A 83 -11.80 11.09 2.42
N LEU A 84 -11.82 11.78 1.28
CA LEU A 84 -11.37 13.18 1.24
C LEU A 84 -12.35 14.13 1.94
N SER A 85 -13.65 13.81 1.96
CA SER A 85 -14.66 14.58 2.69
C SER A 85 -14.41 14.63 4.20
N VAL A 86 -13.72 13.63 4.76
CA VAL A 86 -13.35 13.54 6.18
C VAL A 86 -11.87 13.80 6.42
N LEU A 87 -11.10 14.18 5.38
CA LEU A 87 -9.66 14.39 5.47
C LEU A 87 -9.25 15.21 6.72
N PRO A 88 -9.89 16.35 7.06
CA PRO A 88 -9.48 17.16 8.21
C PRO A 88 -9.61 16.47 9.57
N THR A 89 -10.36 15.37 9.68
CA THR A 89 -10.56 14.63 10.94
C THR A 89 -9.57 13.49 11.12
N LEU A 90 -8.86 13.10 10.06
CA LEU A 90 -7.90 11.99 10.09
C LEU A 90 -6.61 12.40 10.82
N GLN A 91 -5.97 11.44 11.50
CA GLN A 91 -4.67 11.66 12.10
C GLN A 91 -3.61 11.87 11.02
N HIS A 92 -2.97 13.04 11.01
CA HIS A 92 -1.88 13.37 10.08
C HIS A 92 -0.52 13.28 10.75
N GLN A 93 0.48 12.85 9.98
CA GLN A 93 1.89 12.95 10.33
C GLN A 93 2.75 12.96 9.06
N ILE A 94 4.06 13.09 9.21
CA ILE A 94 4.97 12.76 8.11
C ILE A 94 4.98 11.24 7.96
N ILE A 95 4.64 10.76 6.76
CA ILE A 95 4.59 9.35 6.39
C ILE A 95 5.62 9.07 5.29
N HIS A 96 6.00 7.80 5.08
CA HIS A 96 6.97 7.43 4.04
C HIS A 96 6.43 7.71 2.63
N GLY A 97 5.15 7.44 2.38
CA GLY A 97 4.42 7.74 1.14
C GLY A 97 4.62 6.75 0.00
N ASP A 98 5.60 5.85 0.14
CA ASP A 98 5.97 4.85 -0.88
C ASP A 98 6.54 3.55 -0.30
N TYR A 99 5.91 3.03 0.76
CA TYR A 99 6.30 1.75 1.36
C TYR A 99 5.87 0.57 0.46
N ASN A 100 6.77 0.14 -0.43
CA ASN A 100 6.54 -0.94 -1.41
C ASN A 100 7.67 -1.98 -1.39
N GLU A 101 7.49 -3.09 -2.11
CA GLU A 101 8.43 -4.22 -2.12
C GLU A 101 9.83 -3.90 -2.67
N GLN A 102 10.00 -2.81 -3.43
CA GLN A 102 11.30 -2.34 -3.92
C GLN A 102 12.06 -1.54 -2.85
N ASN A 103 11.32 -0.93 -1.93
CA ASN A 103 11.86 -0.01 -0.92
C ASN A 103 12.06 -0.67 0.45
N ILE A 104 11.67 -1.93 0.61
CA ILE A 104 11.83 -2.69 1.86
C ILE A 104 13.10 -3.54 1.79
N LEU A 105 13.99 -3.36 2.77
CA LEU A 105 15.19 -4.17 2.92
C LEU A 105 14.95 -5.36 3.85
N VAL A 106 15.38 -6.54 3.42
CA VAL A 106 15.34 -7.78 4.18
C VAL A 106 16.74 -8.34 4.44
N GLY A 107 16.92 -8.91 5.63
CA GLY A 107 18.13 -9.60 6.05
C GLY A 107 17.85 -11.07 6.37
N ALA A 108 18.89 -11.80 6.78
CA ALA A 108 18.74 -13.19 7.22
C ALA A 108 17.77 -13.29 8.41
N GLY A 109 16.79 -14.17 8.34
CA GLY A 109 15.87 -14.46 9.43
C GLY A 109 16.50 -15.35 10.51
N THR A 110 15.70 -15.80 11.48
CA THR A 110 16.22 -16.60 12.60
C THR A 110 16.35 -18.09 12.25
N LYS A 111 15.65 -18.56 11.22
CA LYS A 111 15.66 -19.96 10.76
C LYS A 111 15.79 -20.02 9.23
N PRO A 112 17.02 -20.00 8.70
CA PRO A 112 17.32 -19.95 7.26
C PRO A 112 16.69 -21.09 6.44
N ASP A 113 16.48 -22.26 7.05
CA ASP A 113 15.96 -23.46 6.38
C ASP A 113 14.43 -23.62 6.49
N GLN A 114 13.71 -22.59 6.96
CA GLN A 114 12.25 -22.61 7.15
C GLN A 114 11.57 -21.36 6.57
N SER A 115 10.27 -21.19 6.83
CA SER A 115 9.48 -20.01 6.43
C SER A 115 9.93 -18.68 7.05
N ASP A 116 10.94 -18.71 7.92
CA ASP A 116 11.56 -17.56 8.60
C ASP A 116 13.02 -17.36 8.16
N ALA A 117 13.28 -17.58 6.86
CA ALA A 117 14.59 -17.39 6.24
C ALA A 117 14.98 -15.92 6.08
N TYR A 118 13.99 -15.01 6.09
CA TYR A 118 14.17 -13.58 5.91
C TYR A 118 13.41 -12.80 6.96
N ARG A 119 13.94 -11.63 7.34
CA ARG A 119 13.26 -10.65 8.20
C ARG A 119 13.37 -9.25 7.63
N VAL A 120 12.38 -8.40 7.91
CA VAL A 120 12.44 -6.98 7.54
C VAL A 120 13.47 -6.27 8.42
N THR A 121 14.33 -5.45 7.79
CA THR A 121 15.48 -4.80 8.45
C THR A 121 15.55 -3.31 8.21
N GLY A 122 14.90 -2.80 7.17
CA GLY A 122 15.03 -1.41 6.77
C GLY A 122 13.96 -0.99 5.78
N VAL A 123 13.79 0.32 5.65
CA VAL A 123 13.12 0.94 4.51
C VAL A 123 14.07 1.99 3.94
N ILE A 124 14.04 2.17 2.63
CA ILE A 124 14.81 3.16 1.88
C ILE A 124 13.88 3.99 1.01
N ASP A 125 14.44 5.02 0.37
CA ASP A 125 13.74 5.92 -0.56
C ASP A 125 12.59 6.74 0.05
N PHE A 126 12.98 7.77 0.81
CA PHE A 126 12.08 8.76 1.39
C PHE A 126 11.70 9.88 0.40
N GLY A 127 11.80 9.64 -0.92
CA GLY A 127 11.54 10.63 -1.96
C GLY A 127 10.10 11.15 -1.99
N ASP A 128 9.14 10.28 -1.67
CA ASP A 128 7.69 10.56 -1.63
C ASP A 128 7.16 10.87 -0.22
N THR A 129 8.07 11.06 0.74
CA THR A 129 7.71 11.41 2.11
C THR A 129 6.88 12.70 2.12
N SER A 130 5.76 12.67 2.84
CA SER A 130 4.81 13.76 2.82
C SER A 130 4.03 13.86 4.12
N TYR A 131 3.48 15.05 4.39
CA TYR A 131 2.54 15.24 5.49
C TYR A 131 1.13 14.83 5.04
N SER A 132 0.69 13.67 5.51
CA SER A 132 -0.54 13.02 5.06
C SER A 132 -1.19 12.21 6.20
N PRO A 133 -2.48 11.81 6.04
CA PRO A 133 -3.13 10.89 6.97
C PRO A 133 -2.35 9.59 7.14
N LEU A 134 -2.23 9.12 8.38
CA LEU A 134 -1.58 7.85 8.70
C LEU A 134 -2.27 6.65 8.03
N ILE A 135 -3.59 6.71 7.86
CA ILE A 135 -4.35 5.66 7.17
C ILE A 135 -3.99 5.54 5.69
N PHE A 136 -3.44 6.60 5.07
CA PHE A 136 -2.97 6.54 3.68
C PHE A 136 -1.69 5.72 3.57
N GLU A 137 -0.76 5.87 4.52
CA GLU A 137 0.46 5.06 4.58
C GLU A 137 0.13 3.56 4.63
N LEU A 138 -0.80 3.20 5.52
CA LEU A 138 -1.27 1.82 5.65
C LEU A 138 -1.96 1.32 4.36
N GLY A 139 -2.84 2.12 3.75
CA GLY A 139 -3.50 1.75 2.50
C GLY A 139 -2.51 1.56 1.35
N ILE A 140 -1.49 2.43 1.25
CA ILE A 140 -0.43 2.33 0.24
C ILE A 140 0.38 1.04 0.44
N ALA A 141 0.86 0.80 1.65
CA ALA A 141 1.65 -0.38 1.97
C ALA A 141 0.87 -1.68 1.75
N MET A 142 -0.39 -1.74 2.20
CA MET A 142 -1.27 -2.89 1.98
C MET A 142 -1.40 -3.21 0.48
N THR A 143 -1.59 -2.20 -0.37
CA THR A 143 -1.67 -2.38 -1.82
C THR A 143 -0.47 -3.14 -2.38
N TYR A 144 0.75 -2.69 -2.07
CA TYR A 144 1.95 -3.32 -2.62
C TYR A 144 2.21 -4.71 -2.03
N MET A 145 1.91 -4.93 -0.74
CA MET A 145 2.03 -6.25 -0.14
C MET A 145 1.04 -7.25 -0.74
N MET A 146 -0.19 -6.82 -1.06
CA MET A 146 -1.15 -7.65 -1.77
C MET A 146 -0.70 -7.96 -3.20
N LEU A 147 -0.18 -6.98 -3.94
CA LEU A 147 0.36 -7.18 -5.29
C LEU A 147 1.53 -8.17 -5.28
N GLN A 148 2.46 -8.02 -4.33
CA GLN A 148 3.64 -8.86 -4.19
C GLN A 148 3.27 -10.29 -3.80
N ALA A 149 2.29 -10.47 -2.90
CA ALA A 149 1.74 -11.77 -2.52
C ALA A 149 0.78 -12.37 -3.55
N LYS A 150 0.24 -11.55 -4.47
CA LYS A 150 -0.75 -11.91 -5.50
C LYS A 150 -2.06 -12.47 -4.92
N GLN A 151 -2.42 -12.02 -3.73
CA GLN A 151 -3.55 -12.52 -2.94
C GLN A 151 -4.17 -11.37 -2.18
N LEU A 152 -5.48 -11.16 -2.34
CA LEU A 152 -6.19 -10.05 -1.68
C LEU A 152 -6.25 -10.23 -0.15
N GLU A 153 -6.37 -11.48 0.30
CA GLU A 153 -6.40 -11.86 1.71
C GLU A 153 -5.09 -11.54 2.44
N SER A 154 -3.97 -11.47 1.72
CA SER A 154 -2.66 -11.17 2.30
C SER A 154 -2.59 -9.78 2.97
N GLY A 155 -3.47 -8.85 2.56
CA GLY A 155 -3.66 -7.57 3.22
C GLY A 155 -4.04 -7.74 4.71
N GLY A 156 -4.81 -8.79 5.05
CA GLY A 156 -5.14 -9.12 6.43
C GLY A 156 -3.93 -9.56 7.26
N ILE A 157 -2.98 -10.27 6.65
CA ILE A 157 -1.74 -10.71 7.34
C ILE A 157 -0.85 -9.50 7.63
N PHE A 158 -0.68 -8.61 6.64
CA PHE A 158 0.04 -7.36 6.83
C PHE A 158 -0.62 -6.48 7.90
N LEU A 159 -1.95 -6.34 7.83
CA LEU A 159 -2.74 -5.58 8.80
C LEU A 159 -2.60 -6.14 10.22
N ALA A 160 -2.53 -7.46 10.39
CA ALA A 160 -2.27 -8.10 11.68
C ALA A 160 -0.90 -7.68 12.26
N GLY A 161 0.12 -7.59 11.40
CA GLY A 161 1.44 -7.11 11.77
C GLY A 161 1.41 -5.66 12.22
N TYR A 162 0.81 -4.80 11.41
CA TYR A 162 0.69 -3.37 11.70
C TYR A 162 -0.07 -3.13 13.01
N THR A 163 -1.24 -3.78 13.17
CA THR A 163 -2.11 -3.60 14.35
C THR A 163 -1.58 -4.20 15.64
N SER A 164 -0.57 -5.09 15.57
CA SER A 164 0.15 -5.56 16.76
C SER A 164 0.97 -4.47 17.43
N VAL A 165 1.35 -3.44 16.67
CA VAL A 165 2.12 -2.30 17.17
C VAL A 165 1.25 -1.06 17.22
N GLN A 166 0.53 -0.70 16.16
CA GLN A 166 -0.21 0.56 16.05
C GLN A 166 -1.71 0.33 15.94
N THR A 167 -2.49 0.90 16.86
CA THR A 167 -3.96 0.78 16.84
C THR A 167 -4.55 1.57 15.68
N ILE A 168 -5.60 1.02 15.07
CA ILE A 168 -6.42 1.65 14.04
C ILE A 168 -7.85 1.68 14.58
N SER A 169 -8.53 2.82 14.45
CA SER A 169 -9.93 2.94 14.84
C SER A 169 -10.86 2.20 13.86
N GLU A 170 -12.08 1.89 14.31
CA GLU A 170 -13.12 1.31 13.45
C GLU A 170 -13.45 2.24 12.26
N ALA A 171 -13.47 3.55 12.51
CA ALA A 171 -13.68 4.55 11.46
C ALA A 171 -12.56 4.52 10.40
N GLU A 172 -11.29 4.49 10.82
CA GLU A 172 -10.15 4.41 9.90
C GLU A 172 -10.13 3.12 9.10
N ARG A 173 -10.48 1.99 9.72
CA ARG A 173 -10.67 0.70 9.04
C ARG A 173 -11.75 0.81 7.96
N GLY A 174 -12.81 1.57 8.22
CA GLY A 174 -13.83 1.99 7.26
C GLY A 174 -13.31 2.62 5.96
N TYR A 175 -12.10 3.19 5.98
CA TYR A 175 -11.49 3.87 4.82
C TYR A 175 -10.48 3.01 4.06
N LEU A 176 -10.03 1.87 4.61
CA LEU A 176 -8.92 1.09 4.05
C LEU A 176 -9.19 0.59 2.64
N LYS A 177 -10.39 0.03 2.39
CA LYS A 177 -10.77 -0.44 1.05
C LYS A 177 -10.62 0.68 0.01
N TYR A 178 -11.09 1.87 0.33
CA TYR A 178 -11.01 3.03 -0.57
C TYR A 178 -9.57 3.49 -0.76
N CYS A 179 -8.75 3.51 0.29
CA CYS A 179 -7.33 3.88 0.19
C CYS A 179 -6.54 2.90 -0.68
N VAL A 180 -6.77 1.60 -0.51
CA VAL A 180 -6.16 0.53 -1.33
C VAL A 180 -6.58 0.69 -2.79
N ALA A 181 -7.89 0.81 -3.06
CA ALA A 181 -8.41 0.97 -4.41
C ALA A 181 -7.86 2.23 -5.08
N ALA A 182 -7.80 3.34 -4.35
CA ALA A 182 -7.24 4.60 -4.84
C ALA A 182 -5.76 4.47 -5.20
N ARG A 183 -4.94 3.79 -4.38
CA ARG A 183 -3.52 3.55 -4.70
C ARG A 183 -3.35 2.60 -5.89
N LEU A 184 -4.18 1.56 -6.00
CA LEU A 184 -4.18 0.68 -7.18
C LEU A 184 -4.51 1.48 -8.45
N ALA A 185 -5.58 2.27 -8.43
CA ALA A 185 -5.95 3.14 -9.55
C ALA A 185 -4.84 4.13 -9.91
N GLN A 186 -4.24 4.79 -8.90
CA GLN A 186 -3.10 5.70 -9.08
C GLN A 186 -1.92 5.02 -9.79
N SER A 187 -1.50 3.86 -9.30
CA SER A 187 -0.39 3.10 -9.89
C SER A 187 -0.68 2.67 -11.33
N LEU A 188 -1.89 2.16 -11.59
CA LEU A 188 -2.29 1.67 -12.91
C LEU A 188 -2.44 2.80 -13.94
N ILE A 189 -3.07 3.91 -13.57
CA ILE A 189 -3.25 5.08 -14.44
C ILE A 189 -1.90 5.72 -14.75
N MET A 190 -1.09 6.00 -13.73
CA MET A 190 0.22 6.63 -13.91
C MET A 190 1.18 5.72 -14.68
N GLY A 191 1.11 4.40 -14.46
CA GLY A 191 1.86 3.42 -15.23
C GLY A 191 1.44 3.42 -16.71
N ALA A 192 0.14 3.42 -17.01
CA ALA A 192 -0.37 3.47 -18.39
C ALA A 192 0.02 4.79 -19.08
N TYR A 193 -0.06 5.91 -18.37
CA TYR A 193 0.42 7.21 -18.85
C TYR A 193 1.92 7.18 -19.16
N THR A 194 2.74 6.66 -18.24
CA THR A 194 4.20 6.56 -18.44
C THR A 194 4.54 5.69 -19.64
N HIS A 195 3.84 4.56 -19.82
CA HIS A 195 4.01 3.71 -21.00
C HIS A 195 3.59 4.43 -22.30
N SER A 196 2.55 5.26 -22.27
CA SER A 196 2.15 6.06 -23.44
C SER A 196 3.22 7.07 -23.88
N LEU A 197 4.02 7.58 -22.94
CA LEU A 197 5.17 8.45 -23.22
C LEU A 197 6.41 7.68 -23.67
N HIS A 198 6.57 6.45 -23.19
CA HIS A 198 7.73 5.59 -23.45
C HIS A 198 7.30 4.17 -23.87
N PRO A 199 6.80 3.99 -25.11
CA PRO A 199 6.21 2.71 -25.55
C PRO A 199 7.17 1.51 -25.56
N GLY A 200 8.49 1.74 -25.47
CA GLY A 200 9.49 0.67 -25.41
C GLY A 200 9.63 -0.01 -24.05
N ASN A 201 8.87 0.40 -23.03
CA ASN A 201 8.92 -0.18 -21.69
C ASN A 201 7.75 -1.16 -21.45
N ASP A 202 7.79 -2.31 -22.13
CA ASP A 202 6.75 -3.35 -22.05
C ASP A 202 6.63 -4.00 -20.67
N TYR A 203 7.67 -3.89 -19.83
CA TYR A 203 7.68 -4.41 -18.46
C TYR A 203 6.56 -3.77 -17.60
N VAL A 204 6.23 -2.51 -17.88
CA VAL A 204 5.14 -1.78 -17.22
C VAL A 204 3.79 -2.43 -17.47
N LEU A 205 3.55 -3.03 -18.64
CA LEU A 205 2.27 -3.66 -18.96
C LEU A 205 2.10 -5.04 -18.30
N VAL A 206 3.18 -5.83 -18.22
CA VAL A 206 3.15 -7.17 -17.61
C VAL A 206 2.90 -7.09 -16.09
N THR A 207 3.46 -6.07 -15.44
CA THR A 207 3.24 -5.81 -14.01
C THR A 207 1.83 -5.27 -13.74
N GLN A 208 1.25 -4.49 -14.64
CA GLN A 208 -0.11 -3.96 -14.51
C GLN A 208 -1.24 -5.00 -14.62
N ALA A 209 -1.06 -6.09 -15.39
CA ALA A 209 -2.12 -7.07 -15.58
C ALA A 209 -2.66 -7.65 -14.26
N LYS A 210 -1.78 -7.91 -13.30
CA LYS A 210 -2.16 -8.39 -11.96
C LYS A 210 -2.81 -7.29 -11.11
N GLY A 211 -2.35 -6.06 -11.28
CA GLY A 211 -2.96 -4.91 -10.59
C GLY A 211 -4.41 -4.69 -11.03
N TRP A 212 -4.71 -4.84 -12.32
CA TRP A 212 -6.10 -4.77 -12.81
C TRP A 212 -6.99 -5.87 -12.23
N GLN A 213 -6.53 -7.13 -12.26
CA GLN A 213 -7.29 -8.25 -11.68
C GLN A 213 -7.60 -8.00 -10.19
N MET A 214 -6.62 -7.53 -9.43
CA MET A 214 -6.78 -7.23 -8.02
C MET A 214 -7.72 -6.05 -7.77
N LEU A 215 -7.62 -4.99 -8.57
CA LEU A 215 -8.51 -3.83 -8.47
C LEU A 215 -9.96 -4.21 -8.79
N GLU A 216 -10.17 -4.97 -9.86
CA GLU A 216 -11.49 -5.47 -10.27
C GLU A 216 -12.09 -6.38 -9.20
N GLU A 217 -11.29 -7.29 -8.62
CA GLU A 217 -11.71 -8.17 -7.51
C GLU A 217 -12.06 -7.37 -6.24
N LEU A 218 -11.18 -6.46 -5.82
CA LEU A 218 -11.39 -5.60 -4.65
C LEU A 218 -12.66 -4.76 -4.80
N TRP A 219 -12.86 -4.14 -5.96
CA TRP A 219 -13.95 -3.19 -6.16
C TRP A 219 -15.31 -3.85 -6.31
N ARG A 220 -15.36 -5.02 -6.97
CA ARG A 220 -16.61 -5.77 -7.17
C ARG A 220 -17.26 -6.23 -5.87
N ASN A 221 -16.46 -6.51 -4.83
CA ASN A 221 -16.98 -6.91 -3.52
C ASN A 221 -17.37 -5.68 -2.69
N ASN A 222 -18.40 -5.75 -1.84
CA ASN A 222 -18.75 -4.62 -0.96
C ASN A 222 -17.70 -4.41 0.16
N PHE A 223 -17.85 -3.33 0.93
CA PHE A 223 -16.90 -3.01 2.00
C PHE A 223 -16.85 -4.13 3.05
N GLU A 224 -18.01 -4.60 3.50
CA GLU A 224 -18.15 -5.59 4.56
C GLU A 224 -17.43 -6.90 4.23
N THR A 225 -17.53 -7.34 2.98
CA THR A 225 -16.87 -8.56 2.50
C THR A 225 -15.36 -8.43 2.52
N ILE A 226 -14.83 -7.27 2.10
CA ILE A 226 -13.38 -7.02 2.10
C ILE A 226 -12.85 -6.87 3.54
N ASP A 227 -13.57 -6.15 4.40
CA ASP A 227 -13.19 -6.01 5.80
C ASP A 227 -13.23 -7.35 6.54
N GLU A 228 -14.24 -8.19 6.28
CA GLU A 228 -14.32 -9.55 6.82
C GLU A 228 -13.20 -10.44 6.30
N LEU A 229 -12.85 -10.35 5.01
CA LEU A 229 -11.72 -11.08 4.42
C LEU A 229 -10.41 -10.75 5.14
N TRP A 230 -10.10 -9.46 5.31
CA TRP A 230 -8.88 -9.05 6.00
C TRP A 230 -8.91 -9.39 7.49
N SER A 231 -10.05 -9.22 8.16
CA SER A 231 -10.23 -9.55 9.58
C SER A 231 -10.08 -11.03 9.88
N SER A 232 -10.76 -11.87 9.10
CA SER A 232 -10.71 -13.33 9.24
C SER A 232 -9.32 -13.87 8.94
N THR A 233 -8.66 -13.35 7.90
CA THR A 233 -7.28 -13.75 7.56
C THR A 233 -6.29 -13.34 8.63
N ALA A 234 -6.41 -12.12 9.17
CA ALA A 234 -5.61 -11.66 10.31
C ALA A 234 -5.79 -12.59 11.52
N HIS A 235 -7.04 -12.89 11.88
CA HIS A 235 -7.37 -13.76 13.01
C HIS A 235 -6.84 -15.19 12.83
N GLN A 236 -7.03 -15.78 11.64
CA GLN A 236 -6.51 -17.12 11.32
C GLN A 236 -4.98 -17.15 11.41
N TYR A 237 -4.29 -16.13 10.90
CA TYR A 237 -2.84 -16.06 10.99
C TYR A 237 -2.35 -16.00 12.44
N LEU A 238 -2.96 -15.16 13.29
CA LEU A 238 -2.56 -15.01 14.69
C LEU A 238 -2.83 -16.27 15.52
N THR A 239 -3.92 -16.99 15.24
CA THR A 239 -4.30 -18.21 15.97
C THR A 239 -3.58 -19.47 15.49
N GLN A 240 -3.15 -19.52 14.23
CA GLN A 240 -2.31 -20.60 13.71
C GLN A 240 -0.84 -20.44 14.11
N SER A 241 -0.36 -19.20 14.26
CA SER A 241 1.03 -18.92 14.66
C SER A 241 1.29 -19.12 16.16
N THR A 242 0.25 -19.34 16.97
CA THR A 242 0.33 -19.66 18.41
C THR A 242 0.36 -21.16 18.71
N LYS A 243 0.39 -22.02 17.69
CA LYS A 243 0.60 -23.47 17.80
C LYS A 243 1.94 -23.86 17.21
#